data_AF-W4PAC8-F1
#
_entry.id   AF-W4PAC8-F1
#
_cell.length_a   1.000
_cell.length_b   1.000
_cell.length_c   1.000
_cell.angle_alpha   90.00
_cell.angle_beta   90.00
_cell.angle_gamma   90.00
#
_symmetry.space_group_name_H-M   'P 1'
#
loop_
_entity.id
_entity.type
_entity.pdbx_description
1 polymer ?
#
loop_
_entity_poly.entity_id
_entity_poly.type
_entity_poly.pdbx_seq_one_letter_code
_entity_poly.pdbx_strand_id
1 'polypeptide(L)'
;MKLKQILFLSALLLTVGAGAQSNPNGRYPKREFRGAWIQTVNSRFRGIPAEQLKQTLISQLNSLQEAGINAIIFQVRPEADALYASQHEPWSRFLTGEQGRIPSPVWDPMQFMIEACHERNMEFHAWINPYRVKTSLKNELAPTHIYYQHPEWFVTYGDQMFFDPALPHSREYICKIVTDIVSRYDVDAIHMDDYFYPYPVKGMDFPDDASFQRYGGGFSDKADWRRSNVNILIKKIHETVRALKPWVKFGVSPFGIYRNEKTDPLGSRTNGLQNYDDLYADVLLWAREGWIDYNIPQIYWEVGHKAADYETLVKWWARHAENRPLFIGQSVMNSIQKPDPENPAINQLPRKMALQRAYQTIGGSCQWYAGAVVENAGLYRDALVKEYHKYPSLVPVFDFIDNKAPGKVRKVKKVWTEDGYMLFWTAPKAKTEMDKAVRYVVYRFEPGEKVDIDDPSHIAGITNKNHFRLPYDSGKKKYRYVVTALDRLHNESKSVSKKVKL
;
A
#
# COMPACT_ATOMS: atom_id res chain seq x y z
N MET A 1 19.58 58.51 6.45
CA MET A 1 20.23 57.17 6.43
C MET A 1 19.24 56.00 6.60
N LYS A 2 17.97 56.12 6.18
CA LYS A 2 16.94 55.05 6.30
C LYS A 2 15.88 55.14 5.20
N LEU A 3 16.26 54.91 3.93
CA LEU A 3 15.26 54.71 2.86
C LEU A 3 15.81 53.86 1.71
N LYS A 4 17.12 53.90 1.46
CA LYS A 4 17.79 53.08 0.42
C LYS A 4 18.00 51.60 0.81
N GLN A 5 17.92 51.24 2.10
CA GLN A 5 18.02 49.84 2.54
C GLN A 5 16.68 49.08 2.52
N ILE A 6 15.54 49.77 2.47
CA ILE A 6 14.22 49.11 2.42
C ILE A 6 13.90 48.69 0.99
N LEU A 7 14.27 49.50 -0.02
CA LEU A 7 14.08 49.18 -1.44
C LEU A 7 14.94 48.00 -1.94
N PHE A 8 16.06 47.70 -1.27
CA PHE A 8 16.88 46.52 -1.60
C PHE A 8 16.38 45.23 -0.96
N LEU A 9 15.55 45.30 0.09
CA LEU A 9 14.86 44.12 0.64
C LEU A 9 13.53 43.85 -0.07
N SER A 10 12.89 44.84 -0.68
CA SER A 10 11.65 44.64 -1.47
C SER A 10 11.91 44.02 -2.84
N ALA A 11 13.10 44.22 -3.41
CA ALA A 11 13.48 43.68 -4.72
C ALA A 11 13.99 42.23 -4.66
N LEU A 12 14.28 41.69 -3.47
CA LEU A 12 14.65 40.27 -3.28
C LEU A 12 13.46 39.36 -2.93
N LEU A 13 12.25 39.93 -2.75
CA LEU A 13 11.03 39.21 -2.35
C LEU A 13 9.98 39.09 -3.48
N LEU A 14 10.32 39.50 -4.71
CA LEU A 14 9.39 39.54 -5.85
C LEU A 14 9.83 38.72 -7.08
N THR A 15 10.76 37.77 -6.89
CA THR A 15 11.03 36.70 -7.86
C THR A 15 10.65 35.34 -7.31
N VAL A 16 9.45 35.22 -6.74
CA VAL A 16 8.71 33.96 -6.79
C VAL A 16 7.79 34.08 -8.01
N GLY A 17 8.42 34.04 -9.19
CA GLY A 17 7.68 33.85 -10.41
C GLY A 17 6.89 32.56 -10.27
N ALA A 18 5.62 32.62 -10.66
CA ALA A 18 4.81 31.46 -11.01
C ALA A 18 5.47 30.73 -12.19
N GLY A 19 6.60 30.07 -11.93
CA GLY A 19 7.03 28.93 -12.71
C GLY A 19 6.18 27.77 -12.22
N ALA A 20 5.38 27.19 -13.12
CA ALA A 20 4.96 25.81 -12.95
C ALA A 20 6.24 25.01 -12.61
N GLN A 21 6.39 24.64 -11.33
CA GLN A 21 7.51 23.83 -10.89
C GLN A 21 7.44 22.55 -11.71
N SER A 22 8.41 22.38 -12.61
CA SER A 22 8.63 21.13 -13.31
C SER A 22 8.72 20.06 -12.23
N ASN A 23 7.77 19.14 -12.25
CA ASN A 23 7.77 17.97 -11.38
C ASN A 23 9.14 17.28 -11.55
N PRO A 24 9.98 17.15 -10.50
CA PRO A 24 11.30 16.54 -10.64
C PRO A 24 11.22 15.08 -11.13
N ASN A 25 10.01 14.48 -11.08
CA ASN A 25 9.74 13.12 -11.51
C ASN A 25 9.26 12.98 -12.97
N GLY A 26 9.26 14.07 -13.77
CA GLY A 26 8.78 14.03 -15.16
C GLY A 26 7.29 13.65 -15.27
N ARG A 27 6.78 13.53 -16.51
CA ARG A 27 5.39 13.06 -16.76
C ARG A 27 5.16 11.61 -16.30
N TYR A 28 6.23 10.83 -16.29
CA TYR A 28 6.24 9.41 -15.96
C TYR A 28 7.29 9.16 -14.87
N PRO A 29 6.88 8.99 -13.60
CA PRO A 29 7.82 8.77 -12.50
C PRO A 29 8.47 7.38 -12.57
N LYS A 30 9.81 7.32 -12.48
CA LYS A 30 10.54 6.05 -12.30
C LYS A 30 10.14 5.33 -11.01
N ARG A 31 9.78 6.08 -9.98
CA ARG A 31 9.33 5.54 -8.68
C ARG A 31 7.96 6.06 -8.34
N GLU A 32 7.00 5.16 -8.23
CA GLU A 32 5.61 5.47 -7.91
C GLU A 32 4.96 4.22 -7.32
N PHE A 33 4.38 4.35 -6.13
CA PHE A 33 3.58 3.28 -5.56
C PHE A 33 2.27 3.18 -6.34
N ARG A 34 2.03 2.03 -6.96
CA ARG A 34 0.84 1.76 -7.76
C ARG A 34 0.17 0.54 -7.15
N GLY A 35 -0.63 0.78 -6.12
CA GLY A 35 -1.29 -0.27 -5.33
C GLY A 35 -2.69 -0.61 -5.83
N ALA A 36 -3.18 -1.81 -5.50
CA ALA A 36 -4.59 -2.17 -5.64
C ALA A 36 -5.06 -3.05 -4.47
N TRP A 37 -6.23 -2.76 -3.91
CA TRP A 37 -6.82 -3.57 -2.84
C TRP A 37 -7.70 -4.69 -3.39
N ILE A 38 -7.38 -5.92 -2.99
CA ILE A 38 -8.22 -7.10 -3.22
C ILE A 38 -8.84 -7.49 -1.86
N GLN A 39 -10.09 -7.08 -1.68
CA GLN A 39 -10.87 -7.40 -0.49
C GLN A 39 -11.47 -8.81 -0.56
N THR A 40 -11.50 -9.49 0.57
CA THR A 40 -12.01 -10.86 0.70
C THR A 40 -13.32 -10.91 1.49
N VAL A 41 -13.63 -9.84 2.21
CA VAL A 41 -14.93 -9.54 2.83
C VAL A 41 -16.02 -9.27 1.78
N ASN A 42 -16.30 -10.25 0.92
CA ASN A 42 -17.37 -10.22 -0.07
C ASN A 42 -17.80 -11.66 -0.41
N SER A 43 -18.87 -11.81 -1.18
CA SER A 43 -19.32 -13.12 -1.65
C SER A 43 -18.52 -13.66 -2.84
N ARG A 44 -17.55 -12.91 -3.39
CA ARG A 44 -16.88 -13.26 -4.64
C ARG A 44 -15.95 -14.46 -4.50
N PHE A 45 -15.48 -14.81 -3.30
CA PHE A 45 -14.59 -15.95 -3.08
C PHE A 45 -15.33 -17.17 -2.51
N ARG A 46 -16.50 -16.93 -1.93
CA ARG A 46 -17.22 -17.89 -1.10
C ARG A 46 -17.73 -19.07 -1.92
N GLY A 47 -17.30 -20.27 -1.57
CA GLY A 47 -17.74 -21.51 -2.18
C GLY A 47 -17.16 -21.75 -3.58
N ILE A 48 -16.21 -20.93 -4.04
CA ILE A 48 -15.53 -21.16 -5.32
C ILE A 48 -14.51 -22.30 -5.16
N PRO A 49 -14.50 -23.30 -6.05
CA PRO A 49 -13.47 -24.34 -6.06
C PRO A 49 -12.05 -23.75 -6.11
N ALA A 50 -11.12 -24.35 -5.37
CA ALA A 50 -9.75 -23.85 -5.19
C ALA A 50 -9.06 -23.49 -6.53
N GLU A 51 -9.09 -24.40 -7.51
CA GLU A 51 -8.47 -24.17 -8.81
C GLU A 51 -9.14 -23.03 -9.59
N GLN A 52 -10.46 -22.90 -9.52
CA GLN A 52 -11.16 -21.80 -10.17
C GLN A 52 -10.82 -20.45 -9.51
N LEU A 53 -10.69 -20.41 -8.18
CA LEU A 53 -10.30 -19.19 -7.48
C LEU A 53 -8.85 -18.82 -7.80
N LYS A 54 -7.92 -19.78 -7.84
CA LYS A 54 -6.53 -19.56 -8.29
C LYS A 54 -6.46 -18.95 -9.69
N GLN A 55 -7.21 -19.50 -10.65
CA GLN A 55 -7.25 -18.95 -12.02
C GLN A 55 -7.85 -17.54 -12.07
N THR A 56 -8.90 -17.29 -11.28
CA THR A 56 -9.50 -15.95 -11.15
C THR A 56 -8.49 -14.94 -10.60
N LEU A 57 -7.76 -15.30 -9.55
CA LEU A 57 -6.72 -14.46 -8.96
C LEU A 57 -5.57 -14.23 -9.93
N ILE A 58 -5.10 -15.25 -10.67
CA ILE A 58 -4.07 -15.09 -11.72
C ILE A 58 -4.54 -14.08 -12.79
N SER A 59 -5.77 -14.21 -13.26
CA SER A 59 -6.34 -13.31 -14.27
C SER A 59 -6.43 -11.86 -13.77
N GLN A 60 -6.85 -11.67 -12.51
CA GLN A 60 -6.85 -10.36 -11.85
C GLN A 60 -5.44 -9.79 -11.77
N LEU A 61 -4.47 -10.56 -11.29
CA LEU A 61 -3.07 -10.13 -11.17
C LEU A 61 -2.45 -9.78 -12.52
N ASN A 62 -2.74 -10.54 -13.58
CA ASN A 62 -2.30 -10.21 -14.94
C ASN A 62 -2.88 -8.87 -15.41
N SER A 63 -4.18 -8.66 -15.20
CA SER A 63 -4.86 -7.40 -15.58
C SER A 63 -4.32 -6.20 -14.81
N LEU A 64 -4.00 -6.38 -13.52
CA LEU A 64 -3.42 -5.34 -12.68
C LEU A 64 -1.97 -5.04 -13.08
N GLN A 65 -1.17 -6.07 -13.38
CA GLN A 65 0.19 -5.90 -13.89
C GLN A 65 0.19 -5.14 -15.22
N GLU A 66 -0.73 -5.46 -16.14
CA GLU A 66 -0.91 -4.72 -17.39
C GLU A 66 -1.24 -3.24 -17.13
N ALA A 67 -2.08 -2.97 -16.13
CA ALA A 67 -2.40 -1.61 -15.66
C ALA A 67 -1.22 -0.88 -14.99
N GLY A 68 -0.06 -1.51 -14.86
CA GLY A 68 1.14 -0.96 -14.23
C GLY A 68 1.13 -1.00 -12.70
N ILE A 69 0.22 -1.76 -12.08
CA ILE A 69 0.19 -1.99 -10.62
C ILE A 69 1.46 -2.75 -10.20
N ASN A 70 2.10 -2.29 -9.13
CA ASN A 70 3.34 -2.85 -8.60
C ASN A 70 3.23 -3.32 -7.14
N ALA A 71 2.07 -3.17 -6.50
CA ALA A 71 1.79 -3.70 -5.17
C ALA A 71 0.33 -4.16 -5.04
N ILE A 72 0.12 -5.31 -4.43
CA ILE A 72 -1.19 -5.88 -4.14
C ILE A 72 -1.41 -5.89 -2.64
N ILE A 73 -2.49 -5.27 -2.20
CA ILE A 73 -2.93 -5.27 -0.81
C ILE A 73 -4.09 -6.27 -0.69
N PHE A 74 -3.79 -7.47 -0.20
CA PHE A 74 -4.73 -8.58 -0.17
C PHE A 74 -5.22 -8.84 1.24
N GLN A 75 -6.55 -8.88 1.44
CA GLN A 75 -7.14 -9.06 2.76
C GLN A 75 -6.99 -10.51 3.24
N VAL A 76 -6.03 -10.75 4.14
CA VAL A 76 -5.72 -12.08 4.67
C VAL A 76 -6.45 -12.39 5.98
N ARG A 77 -6.86 -11.35 6.71
CA ARG A 77 -7.56 -11.45 7.99
C ARG A 77 -8.76 -10.48 8.04
N PRO A 78 -9.95 -10.89 7.56
CA PRO A 78 -11.13 -10.02 7.52
C PRO A 78 -11.89 -9.92 8.85
N GLU A 79 -12.06 -11.00 9.62
CA GLU A 79 -12.86 -11.01 10.86
C GLU A 79 -12.34 -12.00 11.92
N ALA A 80 -11.08 -11.82 12.35
CA ALA A 80 -10.39 -12.73 13.30
C ALA A 80 -10.31 -14.19 12.78
N ASP A 81 -10.18 -14.31 11.48
CA ASP A 81 -10.07 -15.54 10.72
C ASP A 81 -8.99 -15.40 9.63
N ALA A 82 -8.56 -16.53 9.06
CA ALA A 82 -7.40 -16.57 8.19
C ALA A 82 -7.75 -17.05 6.78
N LEU A 83 -7.27 -16.33 5.77
CA LEU A 83 -7.15 -16.82 4.39
C LEU A 83 -5.77 -17.43 4.13
N TYR A 84 -5.26 -18.15 5.12
CA TYR A 84 -3.99 -18.86 5.10
C TYR A 84 -4.03 -19.96 6.17
N ALA A 85 -3.11 -20.91 6.10
CA ALA A 85 -3.03 -21.98 7.10
C ALA A 85 -2.50 -21.42 8.43
N SER A 86 -3.41 -21.04 9.33
CA SER A 86 -3.10 -20.54 10.67
C SER A 86 -3.24 -21.64 11.74
N GLN A 87 -2.35 -21.62 12.72
CA GLN A 87 -2.49 -22.43 13.94
C GLN A 87 -3.18 -21.68 15.09
N HIS A 88 -3.58 -20.43 14.86
CA HIS A 88 -4.09 -19.53 15.89
C HIS A 88 -5.51 -19.05 15.61
N GLU A 89 -5.85 -18.84 14.34
CA GLU A 89 -7.16 -18.38 13.89
C GLU A 89 -7.80 -19.41 12.95
N PRO A 90 -9.14 -19.54 12.97
CA PRO A 90 -9.83 -20.47 12.09
C PRO A 90 -9.78 -20.02 10.63
N TRP A 91 -9.96 -20.96 9.70
CA TRP A 91 -10.14 -20.64 8.28
C TRP A 91 -11.31 -19.69 8.06
N SER A 92 -11.15 -18.76 7.13
CA SER A 92 -12.17 -17.75 6.88
C SER A 92 -13.41 -18.30 6.21
N ARG A 93 -14.59 -17.89 6.71
CA ARG A 93 -15.88 -18.23 6.06
C ARG A 93 -16.04 -17.59 4.69
N PHE A 94 -15.22 -16.60 4.33
CA PHE A 94 -15.22 -16.01 3.00
C PHE A 94 -14.65 -16.95 1.93
N LEU A 95 -13.97 -18.03 2.32
CA LEU A 95 -13.54 -19.10 1.42
C LEU A 95 -14.61 -20.18 1.24
N THR A 96 -15.10 -20.75 2.34
CA THR A 96 -15.91 -21.99 2.30
C THR A 96 -17.39 -21.77 2.63
N GLY A 97 -17.76 -20.59 3.13
CA GLY A 97 -19.09 -20.28 3.67
C GLY A 97 -19.21 -20.49 5.18
N GLU A 98 -18.27 -21.20 5.79
CA GLU A 98 -18.30 -21.60 7.21
C GLU A 98 -16.93 -21.37 7.86
N GLN A 99 -16.89 -20.68 8.99
CA GLN A 99 -15.63 -20.37 9.66
C GLN A 99 -15.02 -21.65 10.26
N GLY A 100 -13.70 -21.81 10.15
CA GLY A 100 -12.98 -22.98 10.63
C GLY A 100 -13.00 -24.18 9.67
N ARG A 101 -13.86 -24.17 8.66
CA ARG A 101 -13.88 -25.21 7.64
C ARG A 101 -12.68 -25.09 6.71
N ILE A 102 -11.83 -26.11 6.73
CA ILE A 102 -10.65 -26.23 5.88
C ILE A 102 -11.10 -26.29 4.40
N PRO A 103 -10.50 -25.50 3.48
CA PRO A 103 -10.81 -25.60 2.06
C PRO A 103 -10.47 -27.00 1.51
N SER A 104 -11.25 -27.49 0.56
CA SER A 104 -11.06 -28.80 -0.08
C SER A 104 -11.00 -28.66 -1.61
N PRO A 105 -9.92 -29.13 -2.28
CA PRO A 105 -8.67 -29.62 -1.70
C PRO A 105 -7.97 -28.55 -0.84
N VAL A 106 -7.12 -28.97 0.09
CA VAL A 106 -6.40 -28.04 0.99
C VAL A 106 -5.45 -27.19 0.16
N TRP A 107 -5.51 -25.87 0.36
CA TRP A 107 -4.58 -24.91 -0.22
C TRP A 107 -4.51 -23.65 0.66
N ASP A 108 -3.40 -22.92 0.57
CA ASP A 108 -3.15 -21.68 1.29
C ASP A 108 -3.27 -20.48 0.32
N PRO A 109 -4.36 -19.69 0.38
CA PRO A 109 -4.56 -18.55 -0.51
C PRO A 109 -3.50 -17.45 -0.38
N MET A 110 -3.02 -17.17 0.83
CA MET A 110 -1.99 -16.15 1.04
C MET A 110 -0.65 -16.58 0.43
N GLN A 111 -0.22 -17.82 0.67
CA GLN A 111 1.01 -18.35 0.05
C GLN A 111 0.93 -18.27 -1.48
N PHE A 112 -0.19 -18.72 -2.05
CA PHE A 112 -0.42 -18.65 -3.48
C PHE A 112 -0.33 -17.22 -4.02
N MET A 113 -0.96 -16.26 -3.33
CA MET A 113 -0.95 -14.86 -3.75
C MET A 113 0.44 -14.22 -3.65
N ILE A 114 1.24 -14.55 -2.63
CA ILE A 114 2.63 -14.09 -2.51
C ILE A 114 3.43 -14.55 -3.73
N GLU A 115 3.40 -15.85 -4.04
CA GLU A 115 4.13 -16.44 -5.16
C GLU A 115 3.69 -15.82 -6.50
N ALA A 116 2.37 -15.70 -6.71
CA ALA A 116 1.80 -15.15 -7.93
C ALA A 116 2.14 -13.65 -8.11
N CYS A 117 2.18 -12.87 -7.02
CA CYS A 117 2.60 -11.46 -7.06
C CYS A 117 4.10 -11.34 -7.37
N HIS A 118 4.94 -12.11 -6.68
CA HIS A 118 6.39 -12.06 -6.83
C HIS A 118 6.87 -12.52 -8.21
N GLU A 119 6.21 -13.52 -8.81
CA GLU A 119 6.43 -13.92 -10.20
C GLU A 119 6.22 -12.75 -11.18
N ARG A 120 5.30 -11.84 -10.84
CA ARG A 120 4.96 -10.64 -11.62
C ARG A 120 5.74 -9.39 -11.18
N ASN A 121 6.69 -9.53 -10.25
CA ASN A 121 7.45 -8.44 -9.64
C ASN A 121 6.56 -7.40 -8.91
N MET A 122 5.38 -7.82 -8.46
CA MET A 122 4.52 -7.01 -7.59
C MET A 122 4.85 -7.30 -6.13
N GLU A 123 4.83 -6.29 -5.27
CA GLU A 123 4.84 -6.50 -3.82
C GLU A 123 3.52 -7.12 -3.34
N PHE A 124 3.59 -7.97 -2.32
CA PHE A 124 2.44 -8.50 -1.60
C PHE A 124 2.37 -7.90 -0.19
N HIS A 125 1.29 -7.18 0.09
CA HIS A 125 1.01 -6.57 1.39
C HIS A 125 -0.14 -7.33 2.05
N ALA A 126 0.13 -7.97 3.18
CA ALA A 126 -0.86 -8.74 3.92
C ALA A 126 -1.78 -7.78 4.70
N TRP A 127 -3.01 -7.61 4.23
CA TRP A 127 -3.99 -6.75 4.86
C TRP A 127 -4.76 -7.47 5.95
N ILE A 128 -4.64 -6.95 7.17
CA ILE A 128 -5.35 -7.42 8.35
C ILE A 128 -6.33 -6.36 8.83
N ASN A 129 -7.54 -6.80 9.22
CA ASN A 129 -8.36 -6.03 10.13
C ASN A 129 -7.95 -6.42 11.56
N PRO A 130 -7.54 -5.48 12.43
CA PRO A 130 -7.00 -5.80 13.75
C PRO A 130 -8.07 -6.28 14.74
N TYR A 131 -9.21 -5.59 14.82
CA TYR A 131 -10.14 -5.74 15.93
C TYR A 131 -11.44 -6.44 15.54
N ARG A 132 -11.85 -6.45 14.28
CA ARG A 132 -13.12 -7.05 13.85
C ARG A 132 -13.12 -8.56 14.05
N VAL A 133 -14.23 -9.08 14.58
CA VAL A 133 -14.46 -10.51 14.85
C VAL A 133 -15.74 -11.00 14.20
N LYS A 134 -16.81 -10.17 14.19
CA LYS A 134 -18.05 -10.48 13.47
C LYS A 134 -18.58 -9.23 12.77
N THR A 135 -18.87 -9.34 11.48
CA THR A 135 -19.59 -8.28 10.74
C THR A 135 -21.09 -8.26 10.98
N SER A 136 -21.65 -9.35 11.52
CA SER A 136 -23.05 -9.50 11.96
C SER A 136 -23.10 -10.50 13.11
N LEU A 137 -23.93 -10.29 14.13
CA LEU A 137 -24.09 -11.24 15.24
C LEU A 137 -24.67 -12.59 14.79
N LYS A 138 -25.29 -12.63 13.60
CA LYS A 138 -25.80 -13.85 12.96
C LYS A 138 -24.71 -14.79 12.44
N ASN A 139 -23.49 -14.29 12.23
CA ASN A 139 -22.39 -15.16 11.79
C ASN A 139 -21.99 -16.10 12.94
N GLU A 140 -21.78 -17.38 12.65
CA GLU A 140 -21.32 -18.32 13.66
C GLU A 140 -19.78 -18.31 13.76
N LEU A 141 -19.27 -18.39 14.99
CA LEU A 141 -17.84 -18.57 15.24
C LEU A 141 -17.51 -20.06 15.29
N ALA A 142 -16.40 -20.44 14.66
CA ALA A 142 -15.90 -21.81 14.72
C ALA A 142 -15.72 -22.25 16.19
N PRO A 143 -16.02 -23.51 16.57
CA PRO A 143 -15.83 -23.97 17.96
C PRO A 143 -14.41 -23.82 18.51
N THR A 144 -13.41 -23.74 17.61
CA THR A 144 -11.99 -23.51 17.94
C THR A 144 -11.60 -22.04 18.07
N HIS A 145 -12.52 -21.11 17.81
CA HIS A 145 -12.24 -19.67 17.87
C HIS A 145 -11.91 -19.22 19.30
N ILE A 146 -10.95 -18.30 19.42
CA ILE A 146 -10.41 -17.85 20.72
C ILE A 146 -11.47 -17.21 21.63
N TYR A 147 -12.57 -16.71 21.07
CA TYR A 147 -13.77 -16.25 21.79
C TYR A 147 -14.29 -17.26 22.81
N TYR A 148 -14.29 -18.56 22.51
CA TYR A 148 -14.80 -19.56 23.46
C TYR A 148 -13.84 -19.85 24.61
N GLN A 149 -12.56 -19.47 24.47
CA GLN A 149 -11.55 -19.58 25.53
C GLN A 149 -11.47 -18.30 26.36
N HIS A 150 -11.62 -17.14 25.70
CA HIS A 150 -11.45 -15.81 26.28
C HIS A 150 -12.60 -14.87 25.88
N PRO A 151 -13.86 -15.15 26.27
CA PRO A 151 -15.00 -14.30 25.91
C PRO A 151 -14.86 -12.87 26.46
N GLU A 152 -14.09 -12.69 27.53
CA GLU A 152 -13.81 -11.39 28.15
C GLU A 152 -12.94 -10.47 27.29
N TRP A 153 -12.35 -10.97 26.19
CA TRP A 153 -11.56 -10.12 25.26
C TRP A 153 -12.43 -9.36 24.25
N PHE A 154 -13.74 -9.60 24.24
CA PHE A 154 -14.61 -9.21 23.15
C PHE A 154 -15.71 -8.25 23.59
N VAL A 155 -16.04 -7.32 22.69
CA VAL A 155 -17.06 -6.30 22.89
C VAL A 155 -18.05 -6.35 21.72
N THR A 156 -19.33 -6.35 22.04
CA THR A 156 -20.42 -6.24 21.06
C THR A 156 -20.81 -4.77 20.91
N TYR A 157 -20.84 -4.27 19.68
CA TYR A 157 -21.26 -2.90 19.37
C TYR A 157 -22.18 -2.91 18.14
N GLY A 158 -23.44 -2.49 18.32
CA GLY A 158 -24.48 -2.67 17.32
C GLY A 158 -24.70 -4.16 16.99
N ASP A 159 -24.69 -4.50 15.70
CA ASP A 159 -24.76 -5.90 15.20
C ASP A 159 -23.36 -6.51 14.99
N GLN A 160 -22.30 -5.95 15.58
CA GLN A 160 -20.92 -6.38 15.33
C GLN A 160 -20.20 -6.78 16.62
N MET A 161 -19.11 -7.55 16.46
CA MET A 161 -18.24 -7.97 17.56
C MET A 161 -16.79 -7.63 17.24
N PHE A 162 -16.07 -7.16 18.25
CA PHE A 162 -14.68 -6.73 18.16
C PHE A 162 -13.85 -7.28 19.32
N PHE A 163 -12.55 -7.45 19.12
CA PHE A 163 -11.60 -7.43 20.23
C PHE A 163 -11.68 -6.06 20.92
N ASP A 164 -11.69 -6.04 22.24
CA ASP A 164 -11.55 -4.80 23.00
C ASP A 164 -10.14 -4.22 22.79
N PRO A 165 -9.99 -3.03 22.18
CA PRO A 165 -8.70 -2.41 21.98
C PRO A 165 -7.97 -2.09 23.29
N ALA A 166 -8.72 -1.93 24.40
CA ALA A 166 -8.17 -1.58 25.70
C ALA A 166 -7.44 -2.71 26.41
N LEU A 167 -7.76 -3.97 26.09
CA LEU A 167 -7.19 -5.12 26.78
C LEU A 167 -5.76 -5.44 26.29
N PRO A 168 -4.78 -5.57 27.20
CA PRO A 168 -3.43 -6.01 26.84
C PRO A 168 -3.41 -7.33 26.07
N HIS A 169 -4.22 -8.30 26.50
CA HIS A 169 -4.29 -9.62 25.87
C HIS A 169 -4.82 -9.56 24.43
N SER A 170 -5.78 -8.69 24.12
CA SER A 170 -6.22 -8.45 22.73
C SER A 170 -5.06 -7.98 21.86
N ARG A 171 -4.28 -7.01 22.34
CA ARG A 171 -3.13 -6.47 21.60
C ARG A 171 -2.02 -7.51 21.43
N GLU A 172 -1.75 -8.30 22.46
CA GLU A 172 -0.78 -9.40 22.41
C GLU A 172 -1.19 -10.49 21.43
N TYR A 173 -2.47 -10.88 21.42
CA TYR A 173 -3.00 -11.85 20.47
C TYR A 173 -2.89 -11.33 19.03
N ILE A 174 -3.24 -10.07 18.77
CA ILE A 174 -3.08 -9.47 17.44
C ILE A 174 -1.61 -9.47 17.01
N CYS A 175 -0.67 -9.13 17.91
CA CYS A 175 0.77 -9.21 17.61
C CYS A 175 1.26 -10.65 17.39
N LYS A 176 0.65 -11.63 18.05
CA LYS A 176 0.90 -13.05 17.79
C LYS A 176 0.47 -13.45 16.37
N ILE A 177 -0.65 -12.94 15.88
CA ILE A 177 -1.08 -13.17 14.48
C ILE A 177 -0.12 -12.50 13.49
N VAL A 178 0.32 -11.28 13.76
CA VAL A 178 1.35 -10.61 12.95
C VAL A 178 2.66 -11.42 12.96
N THR A 179 3.06 -11.93 14.12
CA THR A 179 4.25 -12.80 14.25
C THR A 179 4.12 -14.06 13.39
N ASP A 180 2.95 -14.71 13.41
CA ASP A 180 2.67 -15.89 12.61
C ASP A 180 2.81 -15.62 11.11
N ILE A 181 2.23 -14.51 10.62
CA ILE A 181 2.34 -14.10 9.21
C ILE A 181 3.79 -13.78 8.84
N VAL A 182 4.44 -12.88 9.59
CA VAL A 182 5.76 -12.35 9.22
C VAL A 182 6.84 -13.42 9.33
N SER A 183 6.77 -14.31 10.32
CA SER A 183 7.79 -15.36 10.49
C SER A 183 7.72 -16.42 9.39
N ARG A 184 6.53 -16.80 8.92
CA ARG A 184 6.35 -17.93 8.00
C ARG A 184 6.28 -17.54 6.53
N TYR A 185 5.77 -16.36 6.21
CA TYR A 185 5.48 -15.98 4.83
C TYR A 185 6.40 -14.86 4.33
N ASP A 186 6.68 -14.86 3.02
CA ASP A 186 7.53 -13.85 2.38
C ASP A 186 6.73 -12.61 1.97
N VAL A 187 6.05 -12.00 2.94
CA VAL A 187 5.30 -10.75 2.74
C VAL A 187 6.25 -9.56 2.55
N ASP A 188 5.86 -8.58 1.74
CA ASP A 188 6.62 -7.32 1.59
C ASP A 188 6.15 -6.26 2.59
N ALA A 189 4.91 -6.35 3.06
CA ALA A 189 4.37 -5.50 4.11
C ALA A 189 3.23 -6.16 4.91
N ILE A 190 3.03 -5.67 6.14
CA ILE A 190 1.75 -5.75 6.85
C ILE A 190 0.99 -4.45 6.58
N HIS A 191 -0.31 -4.57 6.31
CA HIS A 191 -1.19 -3.46 6.03
C HIS A 191 -2.42 -3.48 6.94
N MET A 192 -2.79 -2.34 7.49
CA MET A 192 -4.06 -2.15 8.19
C MET A 192 -4.91 -1.11 7.45
N ASP A 193 -6.22 -1.34 7.40
CA ASP A 193 -7.18 -0.37 6.87
C ASP A 193 -7.63 0.62 7.97
N ASP A 194 -8.85 1.13 7.88
CA ASP A 194 -9.39 2.23 8.67
C ASP A 194 -10.22 1.78 9.89
N TYR A 195 -10.27 0.48 10.20
CA TYR A 195 -11.05 -0.03 11.34
C TYR A 195 -10.19 -0.14 12.60
N PHE A 196 -10.27 0.89 13.45
CA PHE A 196 -9.70 0.90 14.79
C PHE A 196 -10.81 0.63 15.82
N TYR A 197 -11.29 1.66 16.51
CA TYR A 197 -12.64 1.59 17.04
C TYR A 197 -13.64 1.65 15.88
N PRO A 198 -14.82 1.00 16.01
CA PRO A 198 -15.80 0.96 14.95
C PRO A 198 -16.42 2.33 14.66
N TYR A 199 -16.94 2.47 13.44
CA TYR A 199 -17.71 3.65 13.04
C TYR A 199 -18.88 3.88 14.02
N PRO A 200 -19.09 5.11 14.52
CA PRO A 200 -20.10 5.39 15.52
C PRO A 200 -21.52 5.01 15.07
N VAL A 201 -22.23 4.29 15.94
CA VAL A 201 -23.66 4.00 15.84
C VAL A 201 -24.41 5.09 16.60
N LYS A 202 -25.36 5.76 15.93
CA LYS A 202 -26.13 6.87 16.52
C LYS A 202 -26.81 6.44 17.83
N GLY A 203 -26.54 7.17 18.91
CA GLY A 203 -27.15 6.94 20.22
C GLY A 203 -26.53 5.80 21.03
N MET A 204 -25.39 5.25 20.60
CA MET A 204 -24.70 4.15 21.28
C MET A 204 -23.21 4.49 21.46
N ASP A 205 -22.75 4.62 22.70
CA ASP A 205 -21.31 4.67 22.99
C ASP A 205 -20.70 3.26 22.89
N PHE A 206 -19.40 3.19 22.57
CA PHE A 206 -18.68 1.91 22.56
C PHE A 206 -18.60 1.37 24.00
N PRO A 207 -19.01 0.10 24.26
CA PRO A 207 -19.21 -0.39 25.63
C PRO A 207 -17.92 -0.89 26.29
N ASP A 208 -16.99 0.03 26.53
CA ASP A 208 -15.68 -0.19 27.17
C ASP A 208 -15.56 0.50 28.55
N ASP A 209 -16.67 0.82 29.21
CA ASP A 209 -16.68 1.47 30.54
C ASP A 209 -15.94 0.63 31.60
N ALA A 210 -16.17 -0.68 31.63
CA ALA A 210 -15.48 -1.59 32.55
C ALA A 210 -13.96 -1.61 32.28
N SER A 211 -13.58 -1.59 31.01
CA SER A 211 -12.17 -1.53 30.60
C SER A 211 -11.55 -0.17 30.94
N PHE A 212 -12.29 0.94 30.80
CA PHE A 212 -11.83 2.27 31.21
C PHE A 212 -11.66 2.37 32.73
N GLN A 213 -12.61 1.83 33.52
CA GLN A 213 -12.47 1.80 34.98
C GLN A 213 -11.24 1.01 35.42
N ARG A 214 -10.90 -0.08 34.71
CA ARG A 214 -9.79 -0.97 35.08
C ARG A 214 -8.43 -0.49 34.56
N TYR A 215 -8.37 0.04 33.34
CA TYR A 215 -7.12 0.34 32.61
C TYR A 215 -6.99 1.81 32.21
N GLY A 216 -7.96 2.67 32.53
CA GLY A 216 -7.96 4.09 32.19
C GLY A 216 -7.09 4.96 33.08
N GLY A 217 -6.55 4.42 34.18
CA GLY A 217 -5.74 5.16 35.14
C GLY A 217 -4.65 6.01 34.47
N GLY A 218 -4.69 7.32 34.71
CA GLY A 218 -3.79 8.30 34.08
C GLY A 218 -4.46 9.17 33.01
N PHE A 219 -5.67 8.81 32.54
CA PHE A 219 -6.45 9.61 31.62
C PHE A 219 -7.69 10.20 32.30
N SER A 220 -7.88 11.51 32.17
CA SER A 220 -9.11 12.19 32.57
C SER A 220 -10.19 12.18 31.48
N ASP A 221 -9.78 11.95 30.22
CA ASP A 221 -10.65 11.87 29.06
C ASP A 221 -10.63 10.44 28.46
N LYS A 222 -11.83 9.88 28.28
CA LYS A 222 -12.01 8.53 27.73
C LYS A 222 -11.58 8.47 26.26
N ALA A 223 -11.73 9.56 25.51
CA ALA A 223 -11.31 9.60 24.11
C ALA A 223 -9.78 9.57 23.95
N ASP A 224 -9.04 10.32 24.77
CA ASP A 224 -7.58 10.25 24.84
C ASP A 224 -7.09 8.84 25.22
N TRP A 225 -7.77 8.20 26.17
CA TRP A 225 -7.47 6.82 26.53
C TRP A 225 -7.70 5.84 25.39
N ARG A 226 -8.84 5.94 24.67
CA ARG A 226 -9.12 5.12 23.48
C ARG A 226 -8.04 5.31 22.42
N ARG A 227 -7.61 6.55 22.13
CA ARG A 227 -6.48 6.84 21.23
C ARG A 227 -5.19 6.17 21.69
N SER A 228 -4.87 6.28 22.98
CA SER A 228 -3.70 5.64 23.57
C SER A 228 -3.70 4.12 23.39
N ASN A 229 -4.86 3.45 23.54
CA ASN A 229 -4.96 2.01 23.33
C ASN A 229 -4.60 1.61 21.90
N VAL A 230 -5.07 2.36 20.90
CA VAL A 230 -4.73 2.15 19.49
C VAL A 230 -3.24 2.42 19.26
N ASN A 231 -2.71 3.52 19.79
CA ASN A 231 -1.29 3.87 19.71
C ASN A 231 -0.38 2.74 20.21
N ILE A 232 -0.74 2.12 21.34
CA ILE A 232 0.00 0.98 21.91
C ILE A 232 0.01 -0.20 20.95
N LEU A 233 -1.12 -0.53 20.31
CA LEU A 233 -1.16 -1.62 19.33
C LEU A 233 -0.27 -1.31 18.13
N ILE A 234 -0.40 -0.12 17.54
CA ILE A 234 0.38 0.29 16.36
C ILE A 234 1.87 0.20 16.64
N LYS A 235 2.32 0.73 17.79
CA LYS A 235 3.71 0.62 18.22
C LYS A 235 4.16 -0.84 18.39
N LYS A 236 3.34 -1.69 19.03
CA LYS A 236 3.67 -3.11 19.23
C LYS A 236 3.76 -3.90 17.92
N ILE A 237 2.87 -3.62 16.95
CA ILE A 237 2.94 -4.24 15.61
C ILE A 237 4.23 -3.83 14.91
N HIS A 238 4.58 -2.55 14.95
CA HIS A 238 5.85 -2.05 14.41
C HIS A 238 7.06 -2.80 15.00
N GLU A 239 7.17 -2.83 16.32
CA GLU A 239 8.25 -3.50 17.04
C GLU A 239 8.31 -5.01 16.69
N THR A 240 7.15 -5.66 16.59
CA THR A 240 7.04 -7.08 16.21
C THR A 240 7.58 -7.31 14.79
N VAL A 241 7.18 -6.49 13.82
CA VAL A 241 7.65 -6.60 12.43
C VAL A 241 9.16 -6.36 12.36
N ARG A 242 9.67 -5.31 13.03
CA ARG A 242 11.11 -4.97 13.03
C ARG A 242 11.97 -6.06 13.64
N ALA A 243 11.50 -6.71 14.70
CA ALA A 243 12.24 -7.78 15.37
C ALA A 243 12.37 -9.04 14.51
N LEU A 244 11.40 -9.31 13.64
CA LEU A 244 11.35 -10.53 12.82
C LEU A 244 12.00 -10.36 11.45
N LYS A 245 11.56 -9.35 10.70
CA LYS A 245 12.00 -9.09 9.32
C LYS A 245 12.05 -7.58 9.10
N PRO A 246 13.19 -6.91 9.37
CA PRO A 246 13.29 -5.45 9.34
C PRO A 246 13.07 -4.81 7.96
N TRP A 247 13.04 -5.60 6.87
CA TRP A 247 12.67 -5.13 5.52
C TRP A 247 11.17 -5.17 5.23
N VAL A 248 10.37 -5.89 6.02
CA VAL A 248 8.91 -5.95 5.86
C VAL A 248 8.34 -4.63 6.34
N LYS A 249 7.57 -3.96 5.49
CA LYS A 249 6.99 -2.64 5.80
C LYS A 249 5.76 -2.79 6.69
N PHE A 250 5.43 -1.78 7.48
CA PHE A 250 4.14 -1.71 8.17
C PHE A 250 3.44 -0.40 7.80
N GLY A 251 2.27 -0.47 7.16
CA GLY A 251 1.54 0.73 6.78
C GLY A 251 0.05 0.66 7.06
N VAL A 252 -0.56 1.85 7.02
CA VAL A 252 -1.95 2.05 7.40
C VAL A 252 -2.69 2.83 6.32
N SER A 253 -3.92 2.44 6.03
CA SER A 253 -4.84 3.14 5.14
C SER A 253 -6.01 3.73 5.94
N PRO A 254 -5.81 4.88 6.61
CA PRO A 254 -6.83 5.44 7.49
C PRO A 254 -7.95 6.12 6.70
N PHE A 255 -9.03 6.53 7.39
CA PHE A 255 -10.10 7.32 6.78
C PHE A 255 -9.54 8.60 6.14
N GLY A 256 -10.19 9.15 5.12
CA GLY A 256 -9.60 10.28 4.38
C GLY A 256 -9.55 11.61 5.15
N ILE A 257 -10.38 11.80 6.18
CA ILE A 257 -10.38 13.00 7.02
C ILE A 257 -9.67 12.68 8.35
N TYR A 258 -8.56 13.35 8.65
CA TYR A 258 -7.91 13.24 9.96
C TYR A 258 -8.74 13.94 11.05
N ARG A 259 -8.95 15.25 10.86
CA ARG A 259 -9.84 16.12 11.64
C ARG A 259 -10.47 17.17 10.72
N ASN A 260 -11.64 17.68 11.11
CA ASN A 260 -12.31 18.82 10.50
C ASN A 260 -11.77 20.12 11.12
N GLU A 261 -11.63 21.18 10.32
CA GLU A 261 -11.20 22.54 10.76
C GLU A 261 -12.07 23.08 11.92
N LYS A 262 -13.34 22.70 11.97
CA LYS A 262 -14.27 23.11 13.04
C LYS A 262 -13.99 22.45 14.39
N THR A 263 -13.39 21.27 14.39
CA THR A 263 -13.01 20.52 15.60
C THR A 263 -11.61 20.93 16.06
N ASP A 264 -10.71 21.14 15.10
CA ASP A 264 -9.32 21.51 15.29
C ASP A 264 -8.91 22.52 14.21
N PRO A 265 -8.40 23.73 14.55
CA PRO A 265 -7.97 24.72 13.56
C PRO A 265 -6.89 24.23 12.58
N LEU A 266 -6.15 23.16 12.91
CA LEU A 266 -5.18 22.51 12.01
C LEU A 266 -5.82 21.45 11.11
N GLY A 267 -7.10 21.14 11.33
CA GLY A 267 -7.88 20.19 10.56
C GLY A 267 -8.11 20.62 9.11
N SER A 268 -8.57 19.68 8.30
CA SER A 268 -8.95 19.94 6.91
C SER A 268 -10.28 20.68 6.82
N ARG A 269 -10.50 21.49 5.77
CA ARG A 269 -11.76 22.22 5.54
C ARG A 269 -12.88 21.27 5.07
N THR A 270 -13.30 20.39 5.98
CA THR A 270 -14.23 19.29 5.77
C THR A 270 -15.26 19.25 6.91
N ASN A 271 -16.28 18.40 6.79
CA ASN A 271 -17.38 18.29 7.73
C ASN A 271 -17.91 16.85 7.81
N GLY A 272 -17.02 15.87 7.88
CA GLY A 272 -17.34 14.44 7.91
C GLY A 272 -16.84 13.75 9.17
N LEU A 273 -16.90 12.40 9.17
CA LEU A 273 -16.25 11.54 10.15
C LEU A 273 -14.74 11.86 10.23
N GLN A 274 -14.13 11.72 11.40
CA GLN A 274 -12.73 12.07 11.66
C GLN A 274 -11.98 10.87 12.23
N ASN A 275 -10.80 10.56 11.70
CA ASN A 275 -9.95 9.50 12.28
C ASN A 275 -9.65 9.73 13.76
N TYR A 276 -9.20 10.94 14.11
CA TYR A 276 -8.69 11.23 15.45
C TYR A 276 -9.80 11.22 16.50
N ASP A 277 -10.96 11.78 16.15
CA ASP A 277 -12.05 12.03 17.09
C ASP A 277 -13.04 10.87 17.16
N ASP A 278 -13.41 10.28 16.01
CA ASP A 278 -14.49 9.28 15.94
C ASP A 278 -13.98 7.83 15.89
N LEU A 279 -12.80 7.61 15.29
CA LEU A 279 -12.18 6.28 15.16
C LEU A 279 -10.98 6.08 16.12
N TYR A 280 -10.61 7.13 16.87
CA TYR A 280 -9.51 7.18 17.83
C TYR A 280 -8.15 6.78 17.22
N ALA A 281 -7.91 7.21 15.98
CA ALA A 281 -6.74 6.89 15.19
C ALA A 281 -5.83 8.13 15.00
N ASP A 282 -4.78 8.23 15.82
CA ASP A 282 -3.81 9.32 15.74
C ASP A 282 -2.68 9.03 14.74
N VAL A 283 -3.07 8.94 13.46
CA VAL A 283 -2.18 8.55 12.36
C VAL A 283 -1.01 9.50 12.12
N LEU A 284 -1.16 10.78 12.46
CA LEU A 284 -0.06 11.74 12.38
C LEU A 284 1.01 11.46 13.45
N LEU A 285 0.58 11.13 14.68
CA LEU A 285 1.51 10.68 15.71
C LEU A 285 2.27 9.42 15.26
N TRP A 286 1.57 8.43 14.70
CA TRP A 286 2.21 7.18 14.28
C TRP A 286 3.26 7.39 13.20
N ALA A 287 2.99 8.30 12.25
CA ALA A 287 3.93 8.66 11.22
C ALA A 287 5.16 9.38 11.80
N ARG A 288 4.93 10.38 12.66
CA ARG A 288 5.98 11.18 13.30
C ARG A 288 6.92 10.34 14.17
N GLU A 289 6.35 9.47 14.99
CA GLU A 289 7.09 8.53 15.85
C GLU A 289 7.71 7.37 15.07
N GLY A 290 7.37 7.26 13.79
CA GLY A 290 7.91 6.24 12.90
C GLY A 290 7.38 4.83 13.13
N TRP A 291 6.25 4.69 13.83
CA TRP A 291 5.60 3.40 14.08
C TRP A 291 4.94 2.84 12.81
N ILE A 292 4.66 3.67 11.82
CA ILE A 292 4.26 3.23 10.48
C ILE A 292 5.28 3.70 9.46
N ASP A 293 5.47 2.90 8.41
CA ASP A 293 6.38 3.15 7.31
C ASP A 293 5.70 3.89 6.16
N TYR A 294 4.38 3.84 6.04
CA TYR A 294 3.63 4.61 5.04
C TYR A 294 2.17 4.84 5.44
N ASN A 295 1.57 5.87 4.85
CA ASN A 295 0.16 6.20 4.99
C ASN A 295 -0.57 6.14 3.64
N ILE A 296 -1.80 5.60 3.64
CA ILE A 296 -2.70 5.61 2.48
C ILE A 296 -4.08 6.16 2.84
N PRO A 297 -4.25 7.47 3.13
CA PRO A 297 -5.57 8.01 3.43
C PRO A 297 -6.58 7.72 2.32
N GLN A 298 -7.77 7.26 2.73
CA GLN A 298 -8.88 6.89 1.86
C GLN A 298 -9.63 8.12 1.36
N ILE A 299 -9.07 8.83 0.37
CA ILE A 299 -9.68 10.03 -0.24
C ILE A 299 -10.63 9.59 -1.37
N TYR A 300 -11.75 9.01 -0.98
CA TYR A 300 -12.67 8.37 -1.92
C TYR A 300 -13.67 9.30 -2.57
N TRP A 301 -13.77 10.55 -2.14
CA TRP A 301 -14.74 11.51 -2.68
C TRP A 301 -14.35 12.06 -4.07
N GLU A 302 -15.32 12.69 -4.71
CA GLU A 302 -15.13 13.49 -5.92
C GLU A 302 -14.49 14.86 -5.61
N VAL A 303 -13.85 15.45 -6.62
CA VAL A 303 -13.48 16.86 -6.61
C VAL A 303 -14.76 17.70 -6.56
N GLY A 304 -14.80 18.67 -5.66
CA GLY A 304 -15.95 19.52 -5.36
C GLY A 304 -16.92 18.95 -4.33
N HIS A 305 -16.64 17.79 -3.72
CA HIS A 305 -17.55 17.20 -2.73
C HIS A 305 -17.74 18.12 -1.51
N LYS A 306 -19.00 18.49 -1.22
CA LYS A 306 -19.34 19.55 -0.25
C LYS A 306 -18.79 19.34 1.16
N ALA A 307 -18.73 18.09 1.64
CA ALA A 307 -18.29 17.78 2.99
C ALA A 307 -16.84 17.28 3.08
N ALA A 308 -16.25 16.88 1.96
CA ALA A 308 -14.99 16.12 1.93
C ALA A 308 -14.32 16.22 0.55
N ASP A 309 -14.10 17.45 0.08
CA ASP A 309 -13.55 17.70 -1.25
C ASP A 309 -12.19 17.00 -1.44
N TYR A 310 -12.05 16.26 -2.55
CA TYR A 310 -10.84 15.52 -2.88
C TYR A 310 -9.60 16.43 -2.93
N GLU A 311 -9.71 17.59 -3.59
CA GLU A 311 -8.57 18.49 -3.77
C GLU A 311 -8.10 19.07 -2.42
N THR A 312 -9.05 19.46 -1.57
CA THR A 312 -8.81 19.92 -0.20
C THR A 312 -8.09 18.86 0.63
N LEU A 313 -8.54 17.61 0.56
CA LEU A 313 -7.93 16.51 1.31
C LEU A 313 -6.54 16.14 0.80
N VAL A 314 -6.34 16.04 -0.51
CA VAL A 314 -5.00 15.78 -1.10
C VAL A 314 -4.01 16.86 -0.68
N LYS A 315 -4.42 18.14 -0.77
CA LYS A 315 -3.60 19.28 -0.32
C LYS A 315 -3.27 19.21 1.17
N TRP A 316 -4.25 18.85 1.99
CA TRP A 316 -4.05 18.77 3.44
C TRP A 316 -3.07 17.65 3.77
N TRP A 317 -3.28 16.44 3.24
CA TRP A 317 -2.38 15.30 3.46
C TRP A 317 -0.96 15.55 2.94
N ALA A 318 -0.82 16.16 1.76
CA ALA A 318 0.49 16.49 1.21
C ALA A 318 1.34 17.40 2.12
N ARG A 319 0.69 18.25 2.93
CA ARG A 319 1.36 19.14 3.90
C ARG A 319 1.59 18.49 5.28
N HIS A 320 0.82 17.47 5.62
CA HIS A 320 0.81 16.83 6.94
C HIS A 320 1.26 15.36 6.90
N ALA A 321 1.93 14.92 5.83
CA ALA A 321 2.41 13.56 5.66
C ALA A 321 3.49 13.14 6.69
N GLU A 322 3.93 14.07 7.55
CA GLU A 322 5.07 13.92 8.45
C GLU A 322 6.32 13.46 7.66
N ASN A 323 7.22 12.69 8.27
CA ASN A 323 8.44 12.16 7.66
C ASN A 323 8.26 10.75 7.05
N ARG A 324 7.04 10.41 6.60
CA ARG A 324 6.70 9.10 6.04
C ARG A 324 6.09 9.22 4.64
N PRO A 325 6.36 8.24 3.75
CA PRO A 325 5.70 8.13 2.46
C PRO A 325 4.17 8.23 2.56
N LEU A 326 3.60 9.07 1.71
CA LEU A 326 2.16 9.24 1.54
C LEU A 326 1.73 8.70 0.18
N PHE A 327 0.70 7.85 0.17
CA PHE A 327 0.02 7.39 -1.04
C PHE A 327 -1.46 7.75 -0.96
N ILE A 328 -2.12 8.01 -2.09
CA ILE A 328 -3.55 8.35 -2.05
C ILE A 328 -4.40 7.10 -2.28
N GLY A 329 -5.27 6.78 -1.32
CA GLY A 329 -6.33 5.79 -1.52
C GLY A 329 -7.42 6.39 -2.39
N GLN A 330 -7.62 5.84 -3.58
CA GLN A 330 -8.53 6.39 -4.58
C GLN A 330 -9.67 5.43 -4.90
N SER A 331 -10.90 5.92 -4.81
CA SER A 331 -12.07 5.20 -5.34
C SER A 331 -12.08 5.28 -6.86
N VAL A 332 -11.94 4.13 -7.54
CA VAL A 332 -12.02 4.02 -9.00
C VAL A 332 -13.38 4.52 -9.48
N MET A 333 -14.46 4.03 -8.86
CA MET A 333 -15.82 4.36 -9.24
C MET A 333 -16.11 5.87 -9.12
N ASN A 334 -15.72 6.50 -8.01
CA ASN A 334 -15.96 7.94 -7.82
C ASN A 334 -15.07 8.81 -8.71
N SER A 335 -14.03 8.25 -9.33
CA SER A 335 -13.17 8.96 -10.29
C SER A 335 -13.74 8.93 -11.71
N ILE A 336 -14.59 7.95 -12.05
CA ILE A 336 -15.19 7.79 -13.38
C ILE A 336 -16.66 8.18 -13.45
N GLN A 337 -17.40 8.14 -12.35
CA GLN A 337 -18.86 8.35 -12.33
C GLN A 337 -19.27 9.82 -12.29
N LYS A 338 -18.37 10.73 -11.90
CA LYS A 338 -18.66 12.17 -11.82
C LYS A 338 -17.89 12.93 -12.88
N PRO A 339 -18.52 13.95 -13.52
CA PRO A 339 -17.81 14.84 -14.42
C PRO A 339 -16.79 15.69 -13.65
N ASP A 340 -15.76 16.15 -14.36
CA ASP A 340 -14.85 17.14 -13.82
C ASP A 340 -15.56 18.50 -13.65
N PRO A 341 -15.41 19.19 -12.50
CA PRO A 341 -16.07 20.48 -12.27
C PRO A 341 -15.63 21.60 -13.23
N GLU A 342 -14.40 21.55 -13.75
CA GLU A 342 -13.87 22.55 -14.70
C GLU A 342 -14.06 22.12 -16.16
N ASN A 343 -14.11 20.82 -16.43
CA ASN A 343 -14.42 20.29 -17.76
C ASN A 343 -15.45 19.15 -17.69
N PRO A 344 -16.75 19.47 -17.74
CA PRO A 344 -17.80 18.46 -17.60
C PRO A 344 -17.86 17.39 -18.71
N ALA A 345 -17.10 17.57 -19.80
CA ALA A 345 -17.03 16.59 -20.89
C ALA A 345 -16.15 15.36 -20.57
N ILE A 346 -15.38 15.40 -19.48
CA ILE A 346 -14.51 14.31 -19.04
C ILE A 346 -14.83 13.91 -17.60
N ASN A 347 -14.45 12.69 -17.22
CA ASN A 347 -14.48 12.27 -15.83
C ASN A 347 -13.32 12.89 -15.03
N GLN A 348 -13.30 12.65 -13.72
CA GLN A 348 -12.35 13.28 -12.80
C GLN A 348 -10.96 12.63 -12.74
N LEU A 349 -10.73 11.49 -13.41
CA LEU A 349 -9.44 10.80 -13.35
C LEU A 349 -8.26 11.71 -13.75
N PRO A 350 -8.30 12.49 -14.86
CA PRO A 350 -7.20 13.36 -15.23
C PRO A 350 -6.85 14.39 -14.15
N ARG A 351 -7.86 15.02 -13.54
CA ARG A 351 -7.65 15.99 -12.48
C ARG A 351 -7.09 15.35 -11.21
N LYS A 352 -7.62 14.21 -10.80
CA LYS A 352 -7.12 13.48 -9.62
C LYS A 352 -5.67 13.04 -9.81
N MET A 353 -5.31 12.51 -10.98
CA MET A 353 -3.93 12.15 -11.32
C MET A 353 -2.99 13.36 -11.35
N ALA A 354 -3.45 14.51 -11.85
CA ALA A 354 -2.68 15.75 -11.82
C ALA A 354 -2.47 16.24 -10.38
N LEU A 355 -3.51 16.21 -9.55
CA LEU A 355 -3.44 16.63 -8.15
C LEU A 355 -2.48 15.77 -7.33
N GLN A 356 -2.56 14.43 -7.43
CA GLN A 356 -1.67 13.55 -6.66
C GLN A 356 -0.20 13.72 -7.09
N ARG A 357 0.08 13.94 -8.39
CA ARG A 357 1.45 14.12 -8.90
C ARG A 357 1.99 15.54 -8.71
N ALA A 358 1.16 16.50 -8.29
CA ALA A 358 1.60 17.87 -8.04
C ALA A 358 2.44 18.03 -6.77
N TYR A 359 2.42 17.04 -5.86
CA TYR A 359 3.12 17.10 -4.58
C TYR A 359 4.20 16.04 -4.49
N GLN A 360 5.45 16.46 -4.21
CA GLN A 360 6.59 15.54 -4.04
C GLN A 360 6.43 14.58 -2.85
N THR A 361 5.64 14.96 -1.84
CA THR A 361 5.33 14.12 -0.68
C THR A 361 4.42 12.94 -1.02
N ILE A 362 3.66 13.04 -2.12
CA ILE A 362 2.78 11.97 -2.59
C ILE A 362 3.59 11.05 -3.52
N GLY A 363 3.93 9.87 -3.01
CA GLY A 363 4.74 8.88 -3.72
C GLY A 363 3.93 7.93 -4.61
N GLY A 364 2.62 8.13 -4.77
CA GLY A 364 1.75 7.27 -5.57
C GLY A 364 0.31 7.16 -5.08
N SER A 365 -0.38 6.11 -5.52
CA SER A 365 -1.80 5.88 -5.20
C SER A 365 -2.15 4.39 -5.14
N CYS A 366 -3.24 4.07 -4.44
CA CYS A 366 -3.78 2.73 -4.35
C CYS A 366 -5.25 2.71 -4.77
N GLN A 367 -5.63 1.72 -5.58
CA GLN A 367 -6.92 1.70 -6.26
C GLN A 367 -7.96 0.88 -5.47
N TRP A 368 -9.00 1.56 -4.99
CA TRP A 368 -10.15 0.93 -4.35
C TRP A 368 -11.34 0.81 -5.32
N TYR A 369 -11.87 -0.37 -5.59
CA TYR A 369 -11.29 -1.70 -5.32
C TYR A 369 -10.67 -2.26 -6.61
N ALA A 370 -9.73 -3.20 -6.48
CA ALA A 370 -8.99 -3.76 -7.62
C ALA A 370 -9.90 -4.31 -8.72
N GLY A 371 -11.06 -4.88 -8.35
CA GLY A 371 -12.02 -5.43 -9.31
C GLY A 371 -12.53 -4.39 -10.31
N ALA A 372 -12.73 -3.13 -9.91
CA ALA A 372 -13.14 -2.08 -10.85
C ALA A 372 -12.04 -1.77 -11.90
N VAL A 373 -10.76 -1.92 -11.54
CA VAL A 373 -9.64 -1.83 -12.48
C VAL A 373 -9.62 -3.04 -13.41
N VAL A 374 -9.80 -4.25 -12.87
CA VAL A 374 -9.83 -5.51 -13.64
C VAL A 374 -10.99 -5.50 -14.66
N GLU A 375 -12.15 -5.03 -14.23
CA GLU A 375 -13.36 -4.89 -15.06
C GLU A 375 -13.25 -3.73 -16.08
N ASN A 376 -12.16 -2.95 -16.04
CA ASN A 376 -11.93 -1.74 -16.84
C ASN A 376 -13.12 -0.76 -16.77
N ALA A 377 -13.68 -0.59 -15.58
CA ALA A 377 -14.85 0.27 -15.37
C ALA A 377 -14.58 1.68 -15.91
N GLY A 378 -15.46 2.19 -16.78
CA GLY A 378 -15.33 3.52 -17.38
C GLY A 378 -14.01 3.75 -18.14
N LEU A 379 -13.41 2.69 -18.69
CA LEU A 379 -12.10 2.72 -19.38
C LEU A 379 -10.93 3.15 -18.46
N TYR A 380 -11.07 2.94 -17.14
CA TYR A 380 -10.06 3.34 -16.17
C TYR A 380 -8.71 2.66 -16.40
N ARG A 381 -8.71 1.33 -16.62
CA ARG A 381 -7.46 0.59 -16.89
C ARG A 381 -6.82 1.08 -18.18
N ASP A 382 -7.60 1.31 -19.23
CA ASP A 382 -7.06 1.80 -20.50
C ASP A 382 -6.41 3.18 -20.34
N ALA A 383 -7.02 4.06 -19.53
CA ALA A 383 -6.44 5.35 -19.20
C ALA A 383 -5.13 5.21 -18.40
N LEU A 384 -5.06 4.28 -17.44
CA LEU A 384 -3.81 3.96 -16.75
C LEU A 384 -2.74 3.51 -17.74
N VAL A 385 -3.02 2.51 -18.57
CA VAL A 385 -2.05 1.93 -19.51
C VAL A 385 -1.55 2.98 -20.52
N LYS A 386 -2.46 3.77 -21.09
CA LYS A 386 -2.12 4.70 -22.18
C LYS A 386 -1.47 5.98 -21.68
N GLU A 387 -1.93 6.52 -20.55
CA GLU A 387 -1.58 7.88 -20.14
C GLU A 387 -0.80 7.98 -18.84
N TYR A 388 -1.14 7.20 -17.82
CA TYR A 388 -0.62 7.44 -16.47
C TYR A 388 0.51 6.49 -16.08
N HIS A 389 0.40 5.21 -16.43
CA HIS A 389 1.30 4.12 -16.09
C HIS A 389 1.98 3.53 -17.35
N LYS A 390 2.12 4.33 -18.41
CA LYS A 390 2.68 3.93 -19.71
C LYS A 390 4.01 3.16 -19.62
N TYR A 391 4.86 3.53 -18.67
CA TYR A 391 6.13 2.85 -18.41
C TYR A 391 6.12 2.16 -17.04
N PRO A 392 6.86 1.04 -16.90
CA PRO A 392 7.07 0.41 -15.60
C PRO A 392 7.61 1.40 -14.57
N SER A 393 7.25 1.21 -13.31
CA SER A 393 7.71 2.04 -12.21
C SER A 393 8.08 1.17 -11.01
N LEU A 394 9.16 1.55 -10.35
CA LEU A 394 9.61 0.91 -9.12
C LEU A 394 8.79 1.44 -7.94
N VAL A 395 8.71 0.65 -6.88
CA VAL A 395 8.17 1.17 -5.62
C VAL A 395 9.13 2.27 -5.10
N PRO A 396 8.63 3.32 -4.44
CA PRO A 396 9.46 4.31 -3.76
C PRO A 396 10.44 3.67 -2.79
N VAL A 397 11.59 4.29 -2.61
CA VAL A 397 12.58 3.83 -1.62
C VAL A 397 12.12 4.16 -0.21
N PHE A 398 12.53 3.34 0.75
CA PHE A 398 12.25 3.51 2.17
C PHE A 398 13.56 3.78 2.91
N ASP A 399 14.28 4.84 2.52
CA ASP A 399 15.65 5.17 2.95
C ASP A 399 15.80 5.34 4.47
N PHE A 400 14.69 5.62 5.18
CA PHE A 400 14.68 5.72 6.64
C PHE A 400 14.71 4.35 7.35
N ILE A 401 14.47 3.25 6.63
CA ILE A 401 14.67 1.88 7.12
C ILE A 401 16.11 1.46 6.81
N ASP A 402 16.52 1.56 5.54
CA ASP A 402 17.90 1.39 5.08
C ASP A 402 18.07 2.05 3.70
N ASN A 403 19.19 2.73 3.51
CA ASN A 403 19.51 3.49 2.29
C ASN A 403 20.69 2.88 1.50
N LYS A 404 21.15 1.69 1.90
CA LYS A 404 22.30 1.05 1.30
C LYS A 404 21.87 0.12 0.17
N ALA A 405 22.10 0.57 -1.06
CA ALA A 405 21.88 -0.24 -2.25
C ALA A 405 22.71 -1.55 -2.25
N PRO A 406 22.17 -2.64 -2.85
CA PRO A 406 22.93 -3.88 -3.02
C PRO A 406 24.15 -3.66 -3.91
N GLY A 407 25.05 -4.65 -3.92
CA GLY A 407 26.17 -4.65 -4.88
C GLY A 407 25.68 -4.65 -6.33
N LYS A 408 26.49 -4.14 -7.26
CA LYS A 408 26.19 -4.26 -8.70
C LYS A 408 26.19 -5.72 -9.16
N VAL A 409 25.37 -6.04 -10.16
CA VAL A 409 25.39 -7.35 -10.82
C VAL A 409 26.77 -7.66 -11.41
N ARG A 410 27.06 -8.94 -11.64
CA ARG A 410 28.35 -9.40 -12.18
C ARG A 410 28.14 -10.24 -13.43
N LYS A 411 29.20 -10.38 -14.24
CA LYS A 411 29.27 -11.31 -15.39
C LYS A 411 28.09 -11.18 -16.38
N VAL A 412 27.67 -9.95 -16.70
CA VAL A 412 26.59 -9.72 -17.67
C VAL A 412 26.99 -10.24 -19.06
N LYS A 413 26.27 -11.24 -19.56
CA LYS A 413 26.54 -11.93 -20.83
C LYS A 413 25.27 -12.23 -21.60
N LYS A 414 25.39 -12.28 -22.92
CA LYS A 414 24.30 -12.64 -23.84
C LYS A 414 24.54 -14.06 -24.35
N VAL A 415 23.51 -14.89 -24.37
CA VAL A 415 23.61 -16.33 -24.65
C VAL A 415 22.38 -16.76 -25.45
N TRP A 416 22.56 -17.62 -26.44
CA TRP A 416 21.47 -18.33 -27.08
C TRP A 416 21.13 -19.58 -26.27
N THR A 417 19.87 -19.73 -25.91
CA THR A 417 19.31 -20.90 -25.22
C THR A 417 18.16 -21.47 -26.05
N GLU A 418 17.63 -22.62 -25.65
CA GLU A 418 16.44 -23.21 -26.26
C GLU A 418 15.23 -22.26 -26.16
N ASP A 419 15.14 -21.47 -25.08
CA ASP A 419 14.12 -20.43 -24.87
C ASP A 419 14.34 -19.12 -25.65
N GLY A 420 15.44 -19.02 -26.42
CA GLY A 420 15.77 -17.88 -27.27
C GLY A 420 17.02 -17.10 -26.85
N TYR A 421 17.11 -15.84 -27.29
CA TYR A 421 18.26 -15.00 -26.99
C TYR A 421 18.11 -14.34 -25.61
N MET A 422 19.05 -14.62 -24.71
CA MET A 422 18.94 -14.25 -23.29
C MET A 422 20.10 -13.37 -22.84
N LEU A 423 19.82 -12.44 -21.94
CA LEU A 423 20.81 -11.70 -21.15
C LEU A 423 20.87 -12.33 -19.76
N PHE A 424 22.04 -12.83 -19.35
CA PHE A 424 22.30 -13.44 -18.04
C PHE A 424 23.24 -12.58 -17.21
N TRP A 425 23.09 -12.64 -15.89
CA TRP A 425 24.01 -12.05 -14.92
C TRP A 425 24.14 -12.92 -13.67
N THR A 426 25.07 -12.57 -12.80
CA THR A 426 25.25 -13.17 -11.48
C THR A 426 24.88 -12.13 -10.43
N ALA A 427 24.04 -12.53 -9.48
CA ALA A 427 23.68 -11.72 -8.32
C ALA A 427 24.95 -11.21 -7.58
N PRO A 428 24.92 -9.99 -7.02
CA PRO A 428 25.94 -9.54 -6.08
C PRO A 428 25.98 -10.47 -4.85
N LYS A 429 27.13 -10.53 -4.17
CA LYS A 429 27.20 -11.14 -2.85
C LYS A 429 26.59 -10.17 -1.83
N ALA A 430 25.86 -10.69 -0.85
CA ALA A 430 25.31 -9.93 0.27
C ALA A 430 25.79 -10.53 1.59
N LYS A 431 25.94 -9.69 2.63
CA LYS A 431 26.29 -10.16 3.99
C LYS A 431 25.04 -10.41 4.84
N THR A 432 23.98 -9.65 4.59
CA THR A 432 22.70 -9.70 5.31
C THR A 432 21.56 -9.82 4.29
N GLU A 433 20.36 -10.18 4.76
CA GLU A 433 19.17 -10.21 3.89
C GLU A 433 18.79 -8.80 3.38
N MET A 434 19.08 -7.74 4.16
CA MET A 434 18.88 -6.34 3.75
C MET A 434 19.72 -5.98 2.51
N ASP A 435 20.98 -6.43 2.45
CA ASP A 435 21.91 -6.13 1.34
C ASP A 435 21.65 -7.00 0.08
N LYS A 436 20.68 -7.92 0.14
CA LYS A 436 20.49 -8.95 -0.89
C LYS A 436 19.70 -8.41 -2.06
N ALA A 437 20.24 -8.60 -3.27
CA ALA A 437 19.50 -8.37 -4.49
C ALA A 437 18.36 -9.38 -4.62
N VAL A 438 17.13 -8.89 -4.68
CA VAL A 438 15.90 -9.70 -4.85
C VAL A 438 15.19 -9.43 -6.17
N ARG A 439 15.45 -8.28 -6.81
CA ARG A 439 14.91 -7.92 -8.13
C ARG A 439 16.00 -7.25 -8.98
N TYR A 440 15.78 -7.19 -10.28
CA TYR A 440 16.69 -6.59 -11.25
C TYR A 440 15.90 -5.74 -12.25
N VAL A 441 16.45 -4.59 -12.61
CA VAL A 441 15.89 -3.73 -13.66
C VAL A 441 16.78 -3.82 -14.88
N VAL A 442 16.18 -4.08 -16.03
CA VAL A 442 16.85 -4.16 -17.32
C VAL A 442 16.42 -2.97 -18.15
N TYR A 443 17.39 -2.15 -18.52
CA TYR A 443 17.20 -0.98 -19.36
C TYR A 443 17.76 -1.21 -20.77
N ARG A 444 17.19 -0.51 -21.76
CA ARG A 444 17.64 -0.55 -23.16
C ARG A 444 17.79 0.87 -23.72
N PHE A 445 18.97 1.13 -24.27
CA PHE A 445 19.35 2.40 -24.91
C PHE A 445 19.80 2.17 -26.35
N GLU A 446 19.60 3.19 -27.19
CA GLU A 446 20.06 3.26 -28.56
C GLU A 446 21.61 3.37 -28.66
N PRO A 447 22.22 3.06 -29.82
CA PRO A 447 23.65 3.26 -30.03
C PRO A 447 24.08 4.71 -29.78
N GLY A 448 25.03 4.90 -28.85
CA GLY A 448 25.62 6.22 -28.59
C GLY A 448 24.81 7.08 -27.62
N GLU A 449 23.59 6.68 -27.29
CA GLU A 449 22.77 7.33 -26.28
C GLU A 449 23.46 7.32 -24.90
N LYS A 450 23.30 8.43 -24.17
CA LYS A 450 23.77 8.55 -22.78
C LYS A 450 22.89 7.66 -21.91
N VAL A 451 23.52 6.84 -21.07
CA VAL A 451 22.78 6.01 -20.12
C VAL A 451 22.18 6.90 -19.05
N ASP A 452 20.85 6.95 -19.02
CA ASP A 452 20.05 7.56 -17.97
C ASP A 452 19.11 6.50 -17.42
N ILE A 453 19.43 5.99 -16.23
CA ILE A 453 18.60 4.97 -15.58
C ILE A 453 17.43 5.58 -14.81
N ASP A 454 17.32 6.91 -14.75
CA ASP A 454 16.23 7.63 -14.08
C ASP A 454 15.05 7.91 -15.01
N ASP A 455 15.23 7.78 -16.33
CA ASP A 455 14.12 7.78 -17.28
C ASP A 455 13.48 6.37 -17.40
N PRO A 456 12.22 6.19 -16.95
CA PRO A 456 11.56 4.90 -17.03
C PRO A 456 11.21 4.46 -18.46
N SER A 457 11.27 5.36 -19.46
CA SER A 457 11.05 5.00 -20.86
C SER A 457 12.07 3.97 -21.39
N HIS A 458 13.22 3.90 -20.74
CA HIS A 458 14.28 2.92 -21.04
C HIS A 458 14.12 1.59 -20.30
N ILE A 459 13.20 1.45 -19.35
CA ILE A 459 12.97 0.17 -18.66
C ILE A 459 12.38 -0.83 -19.66
N ALA A 460 13.19 -1.82 -20.04
CA ALA A 460 12.77 -2.93 -20.90
C ALA A 460 12.06 -4.02 -20.09
N GLY A 461 12.33 -4.13 -18.79
CA GLY A 461 11.62 -5.01 -17.90
C GLY A 461 12.21 -5.06 -16.49
N ILE A 462 11.43 -5.59 -15.57
CA ILE A 462 11.80 -5.87 -14.17
C ILE A 462 11.65 -7.38 -13.98
N THR A 463 12.58 -8.00 -13.25
CA THR A 463 12.57 -9.46 -13.05
C THR A 463 13.22 -9.83 -11.72
N ASN A 464 12.71 -10.88 -11.07
CA ASN A 464 13.33 -11.53 -9.92
C ASN A 464 14.32 -12.64 -10.33
N LYS A 465 14.42 -12.92 -11.64
CA LYS A 465 15.34 -13.92 -12.21
C LYS A 465 16.67 -13.29 -12.56
N ASN A 466 17.74 -14.10 -12.58
CA ASN A 466 19.08 -13.66 -13.01
C ASN A 466 19.26 -13.60 -14.54
N HIS A 467 18.16 -13.46 -15.27
CA HIS A 467 18.14 -13.40 -16.72
C HIS A 467 16.95 -12.62 -17.26
N PHE A 468 17.07 -12.17 -18.51
CA PHE A 468 16.04 -11.45 -19.26
C PHE A 468 16.04 -11.89 -20.72
N ARG A 469 14.86 -12.16 -21.28
CA ARG A 469 14.71 -12.51 -22.69
C ARG A 469 14.84 -11.28 -23.56
N LEU A 470 15.82 -11.30 -24.46
CA LEU A 470 16.08 -10.23 -25.40
C LEU A 470 15.12 -10.37 -26.60
N PRO A 471 14.44 -9.29 -27.03
CA PRO A 471 13.59 -9.31 -28.22
C PRO A 471 14.47 -9.26 -29.47
N TYR A 472 15.10 -10.39 -29.80
CA TYR A 472 15.92 -10.55 -31.01
C TYR A 472 15.04 -10.42 -32.27
N ASP A 473 15.53 -9.70 -33.27
CA ASP A 473 14.90 -9.54 -34.58
C ASP A 473 15.78 -10.09 -35.72
N SER A 474 16.88 -9.42 -36.03
CA SER A 474 17.65 -9.54 -37.27
C SER A 474 19.15 -9.60 -37.02
N GLY A 475 19.60 -9.34 -35.80
CA GLY A 475 21.00 -9.22 -35.41
C GLY A 475 21.71 -7.98 -35.96
N LYS A 476 20.99 -7.06 -36.61
CA LYS A 476 21.58 -5.93 -37.35
C LYS A 476 21.73 -4.70 -36.47
N LYS A 477 20.76 -4.42 -35.60
CA LYS A 477 20.75 -3.20 -34.79
C LYS A 477 21.45 -3.43 -33.45
N LYS A 478 22.42 -2.57 -33.15
CA LYS A 478 23.10 -2.58 -31.85
C LYS A 478 22.23 -1.86 -30.82
N TYR A 479 22.25 -2.35 -29.59
CA TYR A 479 21.65 -1.71 -28.43
C TYR A 479 22.63 -1.78 -27.26
N ARG A 480 22.47 -0.87 -26.30
CA ARG A 480 23.14 -0.96 -25.00
C ARG A 480 22.10 -1.37 -23.97
N TYR A 481 22.25 -2.58 -23.45
CA TYR A 481 21.49 -3.03 -22.29
C TYR A 481 22.23 -2.67 -21.02
N VAL A 482 21.49 -2.29 -19.99
CA VAL A 482 22.03 -1.96 -18.68
C VAL A 482 21.23 -2.73 -17.65
N VAL A 483 21.92 -3.32 -16.67
CA VAL A 483 21.26 -4.08 -15.60
C VAL A 483 21.66 -3.50 -14.25
N THR A 484 20.66 -3.26 -13.42
CA THR A 484 20.79 -2.90 -12.00
C THR A 484 20.11 -3.98 -11.15
N ALA A 485 20.39 -3.93 -9.85
CA ALA A 485 19.82 -4.82 -8.84
C ALA A 485 19.13 -3.99 -7.76
N LEU A 486 18.02 -4.50 -7.25
CA LEU A 486 17.19 -3.92 -6.18
C LEU A 486 17.16 -4.85 -4.98
N ASP A 487 17.23 -4.28 -3.78
CA ASP A 487 16.95 -4.99 -2.53
C ASP A 487 15.44 -4.96 -2.19
N ARG A 488 15.07 -5.47 -1.01
CA ARG A 488 13.68 -5.52 -0.49
C ARG A 488 13.06 -4.13 -0.26
N LEU A 489 13.89 -3.09 -0.17
CA LEU A 489 13.47 -1.70 0.02
C LEU A 489 13.59 -0.87 -1.26
N HIS A 490 13.88 -1.53 -2.39
CA HIS A 490 14.01 -0.96 -3.73
C HIS A 490 15.20 0.00 -3.88
N ASN A 491 16.20 -0.06 -3.00
CA ASN A 491 17.46 0.63 -3.20
C ASN A 491 18.15 0.05 -4.44
N GLU A 492 18.63 0.93 -5.33
CA GLU A 492 19.12 0.51 -6.64
C GLU A 492 20.64 0.56 -6.73
N SER A 493 21.24 -0.56 -7.11
CA SER A 493 22.69 -0.67 -7.25
C SER A 493 23.24 0.06 -8.47
N LYS A 494 24.57 0.24 -8.48
CA LYS A 494 25.28 0.74 -9.66
C LYS A 494 25.05 -0.15 -10.88
N SER A 495 24.96 0.49 -12.03
CA SER A 495 24.58 -0.17 -13.28
C SER A 495 25.74 -0.91 -13.97
N VAL A 496 25.41 -1.97 -14.71
CA VAL A 496 26.37 -2.72 -15.54
C VAL A 496 25.86 -2.85 -16.97
N SER A 497 26.65 -2.38 -17.92
CA SER A 497 26.25 -2.33 -19.33
C SER A 497 26.74 -3.52 -20.16
N LYS A 498 25.97 -3.88 -21.19
CA LYS A 498 26.34 -4.86 -22.22
C LYS A 498 25.85 -4.41 -23.59
N LYS A 499 26.73 -4.44 -24.60
CA LYS A 499 26.35 -4.24 -26.00
C LYS A 499 25.72 -5.51 -26.56
N VAL A 500 24.50 -5.39 -27.05
CA VAL A 500 23.70 -6.47 -27.64
C VAL A 500 23.41 -6.12 -29.09
N LYS A 501 23.34 -7.12 -29.97
CA LYS A 501 22.78 -6.96 -31.31
C LYS A 501 21.46 -7.74 -31.29
N LEU A 502 20.36 -7.06 -31.56
CA LEU A 502 19.06 -7.68 -31.73
C LEU A 502 18.79 -7.86 -33.20
#